data_AF-A0AAP7FTF7-F1
#
_entry.id   AF-A0AAP7FTF7-F1
#
_cell.length_a   1.000
_cell.length_b   1.000
_cell.length_c   1.000
_cell.angle_alpha   90.00
_cell.angle_beta   90.00
_cell.angle_gamma   90.00
#
_symmetry.space_group_name_H-M   'P 1'
#
loop_
_entity.id
_entity.type
_entity.pdbx_description
1 polymer ?
#
loop_
_entity_poly.entity_id
_entity_poly.type
_entity_poly.pdbx_seq_one_letter_code
_entity_poly.pdbx_strand_id
1 'polypeptide(L)' 'MPSVRVKEREPFDVALRRFKRSCEKAGIVSELRRREYFEKPTWARKRKKAAAVKRAIRAI' A
#
# COMPACT_ATOMS: atom_id res chain seq x y z
N MET A 1 9.03 4.60 4.70
CA MET A 1 9.16 3.22 5.22
C MET A 1 8.48 3.18 6.59
N PRO A 2 7.55 2.26 6.86
CA PRO A 2 6.73 2.26 8.07
C PRO A 2 7.58 1.90 9.30
N SER A 3 7.41 2.66 10.38
CA SER A 3 7.99 2.38 11.69
C SER A 3 6.87 2.23 12.70
N VAL A 4 6.97 1.24 13.59
CA VAL A 4 6.02 1.00 14.68
C VAL A 4 6.83 0.92 15.97
N ARG A 5 6.54 1.80 16.93
CA ARG A 5 7.11 1.71 18.28
C ARG A 5 6.23 0.79 19.11
N VAL A 6 6.81 -0.27 19.65
CA VAL A 6 6.14 -1.21 20.54
C VAL A 6 6.11 -0.61 21.95
N LYS A 7 4.96 -0.63 22.62
CA LYS A 7 4.85 -0.23 24.03
C LYS A 7 5.08 -1.44 24.93
N GLU A 8 5.68 -1.25 26.10
CA GLU A 8 6.14 -2.33 27.02
C GLU A 8 5.06 -3.33 27.48
N ARG A 9 3.77 -2.97 27.42
CA ARG A 9 2.66 -3.86 27.80
C ARG A 9 1.84 -4.38 26.63
N GLU A 10 2.27 -4.19 25.38
CA GLU A 10 1.55 -4.72 24.21
C GLU A 10 2.00 -6.15 23.87
N PRO A 11 1.06 -7.08 23.65
CA PRO A 11 1.38 -8.39 23.08
C PRO A 11 2.04 -8.25 21.71
N PHE A 12 3.08 -9.04 21.45
CA PHE A 12 3.87 -9.00 20.21
C PHE A 12 3.01 -9.11 18.94
N ASP A 13 2.00 -9.98 18.94
CA ASP A 13 1.10 -10.18 17.81
C ASP A 13 0.31 -8.91 17.42
N VAL A 14 -0.02 -8.07 18.41
CA VAL A 14 -0.73 -6.80 18.18
C VAL A 14 0.19 -5.79 17.50
N ALA A 15 1.44 -5.72 17.92
CA ALA A 15 2.46 -4.89 17.29
C ALA A 15 2.73 -5.34 15.85
N LEU A 16 2.85 -6.65 15.61
CA LEU A 16 3.04 -7.21 14.27
C LEU A 16 1.86 -6.89 13.34
N ARG A 17 0.63 -7.02 13.84
CA ARG A 17 -0.57 -6.69 13.05
C ARG A 17 -0.62 -5.21 12.67
N ARG A 18 -0.21 -4.32 13.56
CA ARG A 18 -0.11 -2.88 13.27
C ARG A 18 0.98 -2.59 12.25
N PHE A 19 2.12 -3.25 12.36
CA PHE A 19 3.21 -3.12 11.38
C PHE A 19 2.76 -3.58 9.99
N LYS A 20 2.12 -4.75 9.89
CA LYS A 20 1.57 -5.27 8.64
C LYS A 20 0.57 -4.28 8.01
N ARG A 21 -0.36 -3.74 8.81
CA ARG A 21 -1.31 -2.72 8.35
C ARG A 21 -0.63 -1.42 7.91
N SER A 22 0.46 -1.03 8.56
CA SER A 22 1.26 0.15 8.20
C SER A 22 1.98 -0.06 6.85
N CYS A 23 2.55 -1.25 6.61
CA CYS A 23 3.12 -1.65 5.32
C CYS A 23 2.08 -1.68 4.20
N GLU A 24 0.89 -2.21 4.48
CA GLU A 24 -0.23 -2.25 3.54
C GLU A 24 -0.74 -0.83 3.21
N LYS A 25 -0.89 0.04 4.22
CA LYS A 25 -1.30 1.44 4.03
C LYS A 25 -0.27 2.24 3.24
N ALA A 26 1.01 2.00 3.49
CA ALA A 26 2.10 2.60 2.72
C ALA A 26 2.16 2.11 1.27
N GLY A 27 1.44 1.02 0.93
CA GLY A 27 1.35 0.52 -0.44
C GLY A 27 2.64 -0.12 -0.96
N ILE A 28 3.57 -0.51 -0.06
CA ILE A 28 4.92 -1.00 -0.42
C ILE A 28 4.85 -2.18 -1.38
N VAL A 29 3.97 -3.15 -1.13
CA VAL A 29 3.79 -4.33 -2.01
C VAL A 29 3.25 -3.93 -3.38
N SER A 30 2.39 -2.90 -3.42
CA SER A 30 1.85 -2.37 -4.68
C SER A 30 2.93 -1.62 -5.48
N GLU A 31 3.84 -0.95 -4.79
CA GLU A 31 4.96 -0.24 -5.39
C GLU A 31 6.02 -1.21 -5.93
N LEU A 32 6.34 -2.27 -5.18
CA LEU A 32 7.23 -3.35 -5.60
C LEU A 32 6.78 -3.93 -6.95
N ARG A 33 5.52 -4.38 -7.03
CA ARG A 33 4.92 -4.94 -8.26
C ARG A 33 4.90 -3.98 -9.46
N ARG A 34 4.96 -2.67 -9.21
CA ARG A 34 5.02 -1.67 -10.28
C ARG A 34 6.44 -1.42 -10.78
N ARG A 35 7.45 -1.70 -9.95
CA ARG A 35 8.87 -1.50 -10.25
C ARG A 35 9.56 -2.73 -10.82
N GLU A 36 8.94 -3.91 -10.70
CA GLU A 36 9.44 -5.17 -11.25
C GLU A 36 9.71 -5.13 -12.77
N TYR A 37 8.98 -4.30 -13.51
CA TYR A 37 9.14 -4.16 -14.95
C TYR A 37 9.03 -2.70 -15.40
N PHE A 38 9.65 -2.39 -16.55
CA PHE A 38 9.49 -1.09 -17.17
C PHE A 38 8.05 -0.90 -17.66
N GLU A 39 7.37 0.09 -17.10
CA GLU A 39 6.04 0.49 -17.57
C GLU A 39 6.16 1.68 -18.54
N LYS A 40 5.65 1.50 -19.77
CA LYS A 40 5.58 2.61 -20.73
C LYS A 40 4.76 3.78 -20.15
N PRO A 41 5.14 5.05 -20.42
CA PRO A 41 4.44 6.21 -19.86
C PRO A 41 2.93 6.25 -20.15
N THR A 42 2.52 5.75 -21.32
CA THR A 42 1.11 5.66 -21.73
C THR A 42 0.32 4.67 -20.87
N TRP A 43 0.92 3.53 -20.53
CA TRP A 43 0.32 2.51 -19.67
C TRP A 43 0.19 3.00 -18.23
N ALA A 44 1.20 3.71 -17.72
CA ALA A 44 1.15 4.33 -16.40
C ALA A 44 -0.01 5.33 -16.29
N ARG A 45 -0.24 6.15 -17.33
CA ARG A 45 -1.39 7.07 -17.41
C ARG A 45 -2.73 6.33 -17.42
N LYS A 46 -2.87 5.26 -18.22
CA LYS A 46 -4.08 4.43 -18.27
C LYS A 46 -4.37 3.78 -16.91
N ARG A 47 -3.36 3.21 -16.26
CA ARG A 47 -3.45 2.58 -14.92
C ARG A 47 -3.91 3.58 -13.86
N LYS A 48 -3.35 4.80 -13.85
CA LYS A 48 -3.76 5.87 -12.92
C LYS A 48 -5.23 6.25 -13.10
N LYS A 49 -5.70 6.41 -14.33
CA LYS A 49 -7.12 6.70 -14.63
C LYS A 49 -8.04 5.59 -14.14
N ALA A 50 -7.74 4.33 -14.47
CA ALA A 50 -8.53 3.18 -14.03
C ALA A 50 -8.58 3.07 -12.49
N ALA A 51 -7.47 3.32 -11.80
CA ALA A 51 -7.42 3.33 -10.34
C ALA A 51 -8.28 4.44 -9.72
N ALA A 52 -8.34 5.62 -10.34
CA ALA A 52 -9.19 6.73 -9.90
C ALA A 52 -10.68 6.40 -10.06
N VAL A 53 -11.08 5.87 -11.22
CA VAL A 53 -12.46 5.44 -11.48
C VAL A 53 -12.89 4.36 -10.47
N LYS A 54 -12.04 3.35 -10.24
CA LYS A 54 -12.33 2.30 -9.26
C LYS A 54 -12.47 2.83 -7.83
N ARG A 55 -11.71 3.87 -7.45
CA ARG A 55 -11.86 4.54 -6.15
C ARG A 55 -13.17 5.31 -6.04
N ALA A 56 -13.56 6.02 -7.10
CA ALA A 56 -14.81 6.77 -7.12
C ALA A 56 -16.03 5.84 -7.00
N ILE A 57 -16.04 4.73 -7.74
CA ILE A 57 -17.11 3.71 -7.66
C ILE A 57 -17.22 3.12 -6.25
N ARG A 58 -16.08 2.89 -5.56
CA ARG A 58 -16.07 2.32 -4.21
C ARG A 58 -16.44 3.32 -3.10
N ALA A 59 -16.45 4.61 -3.40
CA ALA A 59 -16.79 5.67 -2.45
C ALA A 59 -18.28 6.00 -2.43
N ILE A 60 -19.03 5.51 -3.42
CA ILE A 60 -20.49 5.46 -3.48
C ILE A 60 -20.94 4.17 -2.79
#